data_AF-A0A146M169-F1
#
_entry.id   AF-A0A146M169-F1
#
_cell.length_a   1.000
_cell.length_b   1.000
_cell.length_c   1.000
_cell.angle_alpha   90.00
_cell.angle_beta   90.00
_cell.angle_gamma   90.00
#
_symmetry.space_group_name_H-M   'P 1'
#
loop_
_entity.id
_entity.type
_entity.pdbx_description
1 polymer ?
#
loop_
_entity_poly.entity_id
_entity_poly.type
_entity_poly.pdbx_seq_one_letter_code
_entity_poly.pdbx_strand_id
1 'polypeptide(L)'
;MALVCSHLLVYLLFVPFYTKCDFVGEPDLTKHQIVSPVLEEHKCQRFDEDGLRHLGTKTPYRVVANADETPPAYEGCTPVCIAGVVRHGTRTPGVKDVDRMRTTLGKIKASLFVPDSDLKPLDFHQDNTRGAICQSEKDRIMNWKLTLESEEGKTLTREGKDEMFKLAQRYQRRYPDLLSRTYSNSTFLFKFTLTQRTEQSAKFFTAGLFGKERSGQVWFPEALDKDPILRMKLI
;
A
#
# COMPACT_ATOMS: atom_id res chain seq x y z
N MET A 1 17.33 23.19 -15.99
CA MET A 1 17.08 21.77 -16.30
C MET A 1 16.09 21.27 -15.27
N ALA A 2 14.81 21.14 -15.65
CA ALA A 2 13.72 20.91 -14.72
C ALA A 2 13.71 19.44 -14.23
N LEU A 3 13.97 19.26 -12.93
CA LEU A 3 13.62 18.03 -12.21
C LEU A 3 12.09 17.95 -12.13
N VAL A 4 11.47 17.09 -12.93
CA VAL A 4 10.07 16.69 -12.71
C VAL A 4 10.07 15.66 -11.59
N CYS A 5 10.16 16.14 -10.35
CA CYS A 5 9.87 15.34 -9.17
C CYS A 5 8.34 15.17 -9.13
N SER A 6 7.82 14.01 -9.53
CA SER A 6 6.40 13.71 -9.34
C SER A 6 6.16 13.48 -7.85
N HIS A 7 5.98 14.57 -7.11
CA HIS A 7 5.33 14.57 -5.82
C HIS A 7 3.88 14.12 -6.01
N LEU A 8 3.63 12.83 -5.76
CA LEU A 8 2.32 12.40 -5.32
C LEU A 8 2.46 12.15 -3.83
N LEU A 9 2.19 13.20 -3.05
CA LEU A 9 1.94 13.08 -1.62
C LEU A 9 0.95 11.93 -1.41
N VAL A 10 1.42 10.88 -0.76
CA VAL A 10 0.54 9.85 -0.22
C VAL A 10 -0.14 10.50 0.98
N TYR A 11 -1.30 11.11 0.74
CA TYR A 11 -2.22 11.37 1.82
C TYR A 11 -2.57 10.01 2.43
N LEU A 12 -2.16 9.85 3.70
CA LEU A 12 -2.85 9.01 4.67
C LEU A 12 -4.36 9.14 4.43
N LEU A 13 -5.10 8.05 4.64
CA LEU A 13 -6.56 8.02 4.66
C LEU A 13 -7.11 9.08 5.62
N PHE A 14 -7.16 10.34 5.19
CA PHE A 14 -8.01 11.34 5.79
C PHE A 14 -9.39 11.02 5.28
N VAL A 15 -10.12 10.25 6.08
CA VAL A 15 -11.56 10.29 6.07
C VAL A 15 -11.91 11.57 6.85
N PRO A 16 -12.24 12.71 6.22
CA PRO A 16 -12.84 13.81 6.96
C PRO A 16 -14.15 13.31 7.56
N PHE A 17 -14.18 13.21 8.89
CA PHE A 17 -15.41 13.00 9.64
C PHE A 17 -16.10 14.35 9.74
N TYR A 18 -17.32 14.44 9.21
CA TYR A 18 -18.19 15.55 9.57
C TYR A 18 -18.80 15.19 10.92
N THR A 19 -18.31 15.81 11.99
CA THR A 19 -18.91 15.72 13.32
C THR A 19 -19.69 17.00 13.61
N LYS A 20 -20.85 16.86 14.23
CA LYS A 20 -21.51 17.98 14.91
C LYS A 20 -21.11 17.84 16.37
N CYS A 21 -20.31 18.78 16.88
CA CYS A 21 -19.79 18.75 18.23
C CYS A 21 -20.20 20.02 18.97
N ASP A 22 -20.63 19.89 20.21
CA ASP A 22 -20.56 20.98 21.19
C ASP A 22 -19.12 21.05 21.73
N PHE A 23 -18.60 22.26 21.93
CA PHE A 23 -17.20 22.56 22.22
C PHE A 23 -16.66 21.82 23.46
N VAL A 24 -15.70 20.89 23.30
CA VAL A 24 -14.81 20.42 24.38
C VAL A 24 -13.42 20.07 23.81
N GLY A 25 -12.37 20.39 24.58
CA GLY A 25 -10.95 20.42 24.18
C GLY A 25 -10.23 19.06 24.06
N GLU A 26 -9.03 19.12 23.46
CA GLU A 26 -8.20 17.99 23.04
C GLU A 26 -7.49 17.24 24.20
N PRO A 27 -7.33 15.91 24.11
CA PRO A 27 -6.44 15.14 24.96
C PRO A 27 -5.04 14.89 24.36
N ASP A 28 -4.03 14.85 25.25
CA ASP A 28 -2.61 14.62 25.01
C ASP A 28 -2.28 13.12 24.76
N LEU A 29 -1.57 12.85 23.65
CA LEU A 29 -1.13 11.52 23.22
C LEU A 29 0.39 11.48 23.06
N THR A 30 1.12 11.46 24.17
CA THR A 30 2.57 11.20 24.16
C THR A 30 2.95 10.07 25.12
N LYS A 31 3.23 8.89 24.56
CA LYS A 31 4.22 7.91 25.07
C LYS A 31 4.25 6.68 24.17
N HIS A 32 5.35 6.46 23.45
CA HIS A 32 5.96 5.13 23.27
C HIS A 32 7.46 5.27 23.00
N GLN A 33 8.22 4.42 23.66
CA GLN A 33 9.68 4.41 23.73
C GLN A 33 10.21 3.46 22.65
N ILE A 34 11.20 3.90 21.87
CA ILE A 34 11.87 3.10 20.85
C ILE A 34 13.07 2.41 21.50
N VAL A 35 13.13 1.07 21.39
CA VAL A 35 14.30 0.28 21.80
C VAL A 35 15.13 -0.01 20.54
N SER A 36 16.40 0.40 20.54
CA SER A 36 17.35 0.10 19.46
C SER A 36 17.94 -1.31 19.64
N PRO A 37 18.04 -2.13 18.58
CA PRO A 37 18.76 -3.40 18.68
C PRO A 37 20.27 -3.19 18.71
N VAL A 38 20.91 -3.99 19.55
CA VAL A 38 22.36 -4.14 19.70
C VAL A 38 22.96 -4.66 18.38
N LEU A 39 24.02 -3.99 17.92
CA LEU A 39 24.82 -4.39 16.75
C LEU A 39 25.74 -5.55 17.15
N GLU A 40 25.36 -6.78 16.84
CA GLU A 40 26.27 -7.93 16.80
C GLU A 40 27.02 -7.94 15.45
N GLU A 41 28.34 -8.16 15.51
CA GLU A 41 29.24 -8.28 14.36
C GLU A 41 28.92 -9.52 13.51
N HIS A 42 27.95 -9.40 12.60
CA HIS A 42 27.72 -10.40 11.58
C HIS A 42 28.80 -10.30 10.50
N LYS A 43 29.71 -11.30 10.44
CA LYS A 43 30.74 -11.48 9.39
C LYS A 43 30.21 -11.43 7.94
N CYS A 44 28.91 -11.62 7.74
CA CYS A 44 28.26 -11.46 6.44
C CYS A 44 26.82 -10.98 6.64
N GLN A 45 26.29 -10.18 5.70
CA GLN A 45 24.94 -9.61 5.82
C GLN A 45 23.88 -10.58 5.26
N ARG A 46 22.80 -10.77 6.03
CA ARG A 46 21.55 -11.41 5.58
C ARG A 46 20.50 -10.32 5.33
N PHE A 47 19.60 -10.51 4.36
CA PHE A 47 18.49 -9.58 4.17
C PHE A 47 17.48 -9.75 5.31
N ASP A 48 17.22 -8.67 6.04
CA ASP A 48 16.19 -8.59 7.07
C ASP A 48 14.79 -8.54 6.43
N GLU A 49 13.82 -9.18 7.08
CA GLU A 49 12.41 -9.15 6.73
C GLU A 49 11.78 -7.76 6.99
N ASP A 50 12.43 -6.89 7.78
CA ASP A 50 11.97 -5.51 8.01
C ASP A 50 12.00 -4.64 6.73
N GLY A 51 12.67 -5.10 5.67
CA GLY A 51 12.69 -4.43 4.36
C GLY A 51 11.29 -4.16 3.78
N LEU A 52 10.29 -4.97 4.15
CA LEU A 52 8.89 -4.76 3.72
C LEU A 52 8.31 -3.42 4.21
N ARG A 53 8.76 -2.89 5.34
CA ARG A 53 8.30 -1.59 5.88
C ARG A 53 8.86 -0.40 5.10
N HIS A 54 9.97 -0.59 4.40
CA HIS A 54 10.75 0.47 3.75
C HIS A 54 10.52 0.57 2.23
N LEU A 55 9.45 -0.02 1.69
CA LEU A 55 9.11 0.01 0.26
C LEU A 55 8.34 1.28 -0.16
N GLY A 56 8.14 2.22 0.75
CA GLY A 56 7.43 3.49 0.53
C GLY A 56 6.02 3.24 -0.01
N THR A 57 5.72 3.82 -1.18
CA THR A 57 4.38 3.69 -1.79
C THR A 57 4.04 2.29 -2.32
N LYS A 58 4.97 1.33 -2.21
CA LYS A 58 4.83 -0.08 -2.58
C LYS A 58 4.72 -1.00 -1.37
N THR A 59 4.79 -0.47 -0.15
CA THR A 59 4.56 -1.26 1.07
C THR A 59 3.13 -1.83 1.05
N PRO A 60 2.94 -3.15 1.17
CA PRO A 60 1.61 -3.75 1.23
C PRO A 60 0.83 -3.24 2.43
N TYR A 61 -0.49 -3.08 2.29
CA TYR A 61 -1.33 -2.57 3.37
C TYR A 61 -1.29 -3.47 4.59
N ARG A 62 -1.13 -4.80 4.45
CA ARG A 62 -1.02 -5.70 5.63
C ARG A 62 0.14 -5.36 6.58
N VAL A 63 1.18 -4.67 6.08
CA VAL A 63 2.37 -4.31 6.88
C VAL A 63 2.12 -3.06 7.72
N VAL A 64 1.24 -2.16 7.25
CA VAL A 64 0.99 -0.83 7.83
C VAL A 64 -0.49 -0.60 8.17
N ALA A 65 -1.31 -1.63 8.11
CA ALA A 65 -2.76 -1.53 8.33
C ALA A 65 -3.03 -1.16 9.78
N ASN A 66 -3.92 -0.17 9.97
CA ASN A 66 -4.58 -0.02 11.25
C ASN A 66 -5.52 -1.21 11.48
N ALA A 67 -5.24 -1.99 12.51
CA ALA A 67 -6.02 -3.15 12.94
C ALA A 67 -7.05 -2.80 14.03
N ASP A 68 -7.07 -1.56 14.51
CA ASP A 68 -8.04 -1.10 15.49
C ASP A 68 -9.44 -1.03 14.86
N GLU A 69 -10.35 -1.84 15.39
CA GLU A 69 -11.76 -1.91 14.99
C GLU A 69 -12.67 -1.22 16.02
N THR A 70 -12.10 -0.56 17.04
CA THR A 70 -12.86 0.13 18.08
C THR A 70 -13.63 1.30 17.48
N PRO A 71 -14.96 1.37 17.63
CA PRO A 71 -15.72 2.52 17.19
C PRO A 71 -15.21 3.81 17.84
N PRO A 72 -14.89 4.87 17.07
CA PRO A 72 -14.44 6.12 17.66
C PRO A 72 -15.61 6.76 18.42
N ALA A 73 -15.33 7.17 19.65
CA ALA A 73 -16.26 7.92 20.50
C ALA A 73 -15.63 9.27 20.83
N TYR A 74 -16.37 10.34 20.55
CA TYR A 74 -16.01 11.70 20.94
C TYR A 74 -17.15 12.25 21.78
N GLU A 75 -16.84 12.74 22.97
CA GLU A 75 -17.84 13.25 23.91
C GLU A 75 -18.66 14.37 23.25
N GLY A 76 -19.99 14.27 23.33
CA GLY A 76 -20.90 15.25 22.73
C GLY A 76 -21.00 15.21 21.20
N CYS A 77 -20.34 14.28 20.50
CA CYS A 77 -20.43 14.17 19.04
C CYS A 77 -21.05 12.83 18.59
N THR A 78 -21.93 12.89 17.61
CA THR A 78 -22.45 11.70 16.91
C THR A 78 -21.94 11.71 15.48
N PRO A 79 -21.34 10.61 14.99
CA PRO A 79 -20.87 10.56 13.61
C PRO A 79 -22.08 10.54 12.66
N VAL A 80 -21.98 11.23 11.52
CA VAL A 80 -23.10 11.36 10.55
C VAL A 80 -22.77 10.85 9.15
N CYS A 81 -21.49 10.83 8.77
CA CYS A 81 -21.06 10.43 7.43
C CYS A 81 -19.59 10.00 7.43
N ILE A 82 -19.26 9.07 6.55
CA ILE A 82 -17.89 8.67 6.21
C ILE A 82 -17.63 9.11 4.77
N ALA A 83 -16.73 10.08 4.59
CA ALA A 83 -16.20 10.45 3.28
C ALA A 83 -14.73 10.08 3.22
N GLY A 84 -14.28 9.36 2.18
CA GLY A 84 -12.89 8.94 2.12
C GLY A 84 -12.43 8.61 0.70
N VAL A 85 -11.13 8.78 0.47
CA VAL A 85 -10.46 8.38 -0.78
C VAL A 85 -9.57 7.19 -0.48
N VAL A 86 -9.91 6.02 -1.03
CA VAL A 86 -9.15 4.79 -0.84
C VAL A 86 -8.32 4.51 -2.09
N ARG A 87 -7.00 4.48 -1.93
CA ARG A 87 -6.10 4.04 -3.00
C ARG A 87 -6.28 2.54 -3.24
N HIS A 88 -6.19 2.14 -4.51
CA HIS A 88 -6.25 0.74 -4.94
C HIS A 88 -5.32 -0.17 -4.12
N GLY A 89 -5.69 -1.45 -4.00
CA GLY A 89 -4.84 -2.46 -3.36
C GLY A 89 -3.57 -2.79 -4.16
N THR A 90 -2.76 -3.70 -3.64
CA THR A 90 -1.52 -4.17 -4.26
C THR A 90 -1.72 -4.62 -5.71
N ARG A 91 -0.83 -4.19 -6.61
CA ARG A 91 -0.92 -4.43 -8.05
C ARG A 91 0.38 -4.97 -8.62
N THR A 92 0.31 -5.59 -9.78
CA THR A 92 1.50 -5.96 -10.55
C THR A 92 2.26 -4.70 -11.02
N PRO A 93 3.58 -4.80 -11.19
CA PRO A 93 4.38 -3.73 -11.81
C PRO A 93 3.88 -3.40 -13.22
N GLY A 94 4.25 -2.23 -13.75
CA GLY A 94 4.02 -1.95 -15.17
C GLY A 94 5.07 -2.63 -16.04
N VAL A 95 4.77 -2.84 -17.32
CA VAL A 95 5.69 -3.50 -18.28
C VAL A 95 7.10 -2.89 -18.25
N LYS A 96 7.23 -1.56 -18.27
CA LYS A 96 8.54 -0.89 -18.16
C LYS A 96 9.29 -1.20 -16.86
N ASP A 97 8.56 -1.36 -15.75
CA ASP A 97 9.16 -1.74 -14.47
C ASP A 97 9.61 -3.21 -14.50
N VAL A 98 8.82 -4.09 -15.11
CA VAL A 98 9.15 -5.51 -15.31
C VAL A 98 10.43 -5.67 -16.12
N ASP A 99 10.57 -4.94 -17.22
CA ASP A 99 11.77 -4.97 -18.05
C ASP A 99 12.98 -4.47 -17.27
N ARG A 100 12.84 -3.36 -16.54
CA ARG A 100 13.90 -2.85 -15.65
C ARG A 100 14.27 -3.87 -14.59
N MET A 101 13.31 -4.56 -13.98
CA MET A 101 13.56 -5.60 -12.99
C MET A 101 14.35 -6.77 -13.60
N ARG A 102 13.97 -7.23 -14.80
CA ARG A 102 14.67 -8.30 -15.52
C ARG A 102 16.11 -7.93 -15.85
N THR A 103 16.32 -6.74 -16.42
CA THR A 103 17.67 -6.24 -16.73
C THR A 103 18.51 -6.04 -15.47
N THR A 104 17.93 -5.49 -14.41
CA THR A 104 18.63 -5.25 -13.14
C THR A 104 19.01 -6.57 -12.47
N LEU A 105 18.12 -7.56 -12.45
CA LEU A 105 18.44 -8.90 -11.96
C LEU A 105 19.61 -9.51 -12.73
N GLY A 106 19.60 -9.43 -14.06
CA GLY A 106 20.69 -9.94 -14.89
C GLY A 106 22.04 -9.31 -14.53
N LYS A 107 22.06 -7.99 -14.34
CA LYS A 107 23.26 -7.26 -13.90
C LYS A 107 23.73 -7.68 -12.50
N ILE A 108 22.81 -7.83 -11.54
CA ILE A 108 23.13 -8.30 -10.18
C ILE A 108 23.71 -9.70 -10.21
N LYS A 109 23.09 -10.63 -10.95
CA LYS A 109 23.61 -12.00 -11.08
C LYS A 109 25.01 -11.99 -11.70
N ALA A 110 25.23 -11.21 -12.76
CA ALA A 110 26.55 -11.08 -13.39
C ALA A 110 27.61 -10.50 -12.43
N SER A 111 27.26 -9.50 -11.61
CA SER A 111 28.20 -8.92 -10.64
C SER A 111 28.58 -9.87 -9.50
N LEU A 112 27.74 -10.87 -9.18
CA LEU A 112 28.07 -11.89 -8.18
C LEU A 112 29.12 -12.91 -8.66
N PHE A 113 29.45 -12.95 -9.95
CA PHE A 113 30.50 -13.79 -10.53
C PHE A 113 31.86 -13.11 -10.67
N VAL A 114 31.96 -11.83 -10.31
CA VAL A 114 33.24 -11.12 -10.30
C VAL A 114 34.00 -11.54 -9.04
N PRO A 115 35.22 -12.10 -9.14
CA PRO A 115 36.07 -12.34 -7.98
C PRO A 115 36.20 -11.05 -7.17
N ASP A 116 36.23 -11.13 -5.83
CA ASP A 116 36.31 -9.92 -4.98
C ASP A 116 37.52 -9.04 -5.34
N SER A 117 38.57 -9.62 -5.94
CA SER A 117 39.76 -8.93 -6.47
C SER A 117 39.50 -8.00 -7.66
N ASP A 118 38.41 -8.23 -8.40
CA ASP A 118 38.13 -7.62 -9.71
C ASP A 118 36.93 -6.67 -9.68
N LEU A 119 36.28 -6.54 -8.51
CA LEU A 119 35.19 -5.58 -8.28
C LEU A 119 35.76 -4.16 -8.34
N LYS A 120 35.55 -3.46 -9.46
CA LYS A 120 35.66 -1.98 -9.46
C LYS A 120 34.60 -1.44 -8.50
N PRO A 121 34.92 -0.43 -7.65
CA PRO A 121 33.95 0.21 -6.80
C PRO A 121 32.80 0.72 -7.67
N LEU A 122 31.63 0.10 -7.55
CA LEU A 122 30.41 0.74 -8.03
C LEU A 122 30.24 1.99 -7.16
N ASP A 123 30.00 3.16 -7.77
CA ASP A 123 29.81 4.47 -7.14
C ASP A 123 28.71 4.53 -6.04
N PHE A 124 28.09 3.39 -5.71
CA PHE A 124 27.27 3.22 -4.53
C PHE A 124 28.15 3.03 -3.30
N HIS A 125 28.63 4.15 -2.74
CA HIS A 125 29.20 4.26 -1.38
C HIS A 125 29.85 2.97 -0.86
N GLN A 126 31.13 2.79 -1.22
CA GLN A 126 32.00 1.78 -0.62
C GLN A 126 32.30 2.21 0.82
N ASP A 127 31.34 1.98 1.70
CA ASP A 127 31.58 1.95 3.12
C ASP A 127 32.21 0.59 3.44
N ASN A 128 33.49 0.61 3.82
CA ASN A 128 34.29 -0.58 4.15
C ASN A 128 33.75 -1.36 5.37
N THR A 129 32.62 -0.92 5.94
CA THR A 129 31.88 -1.58 7.02
C THR A 129 30.79 -2.55 6.53
N ARG A 130 30.43 -2.57 5.24
CA ARG A 130 29.46 -3.54 4.70
C ARG A 130 30.14 -4.90 4.47
N GLY A 131 30.04 -5.80 5.45
CA GLY A 131 30.49 -7.19 5.31
C GLY A 131 29.94 -7.85 4.04
N ALA A 132 30.67 -8.82 3.48
CA ALA A 132 30.27 -9.53 2.27
C ALA A 132 28.87 -10.16 2.39
N ILE A 133 28.11 -10.24 1.29
CA ILE A 133 26.81 -10.94 1.25
C ILE A 133 27.05 -12.43 1.52
N CYS A 134 26.29 -13.03 2.45
CA CYS A 134 26.43 -14.46 2.77
C CYS A 134 26.20 -15.34 1.53
N GLN A 135 26.92 -16.46 1.41
CA GLN A 135 26.79 -17.38 0.25
C GLN A 135 25.34 -17.84 0.04
N SER A 136 24.61 -18.12 1.12
CA SER A 136 23.18 -18.48 1.05
C SER A 136 22.32 -17.41 0.37
N GLU A 137 22.63 -16.13 0.56
CA GLU A 137 21.91 -15.02 -0.09
C GLU A 137 22.31 -14.89 -1.56
N LYS A 138 23.59 -15.14 -1.89
CA LYS A 138 24.03 -15.25 -3.30
C LYS A 138 23.27 -16.37 -4.01
N ASP A 139 23.16 -17.54 -3.39
CA ASP A 139 22.43 -18.69 -3.94
C ASP A 139 20.93 -18.37 -4.11
N ARG A 140 20.31 -17.68 -3.15
CA ARG A 140 18.92 -17.20 -3.28
C ARG A 140 18.75 -16.26 -4.47
N ILE A 141 19.62 -15.27 -4.63
CA ILE A 141 19.58 -14.33 -5.76
C ILE A 141 19.77 -15.09 -7.08
N MET A 142 20.74 -16.02 -7.13
CA MET A 142 21.03 -16.82 -8.33
C MET A 142 19.85 -17.68 -8.75
N ASN A 143 19.15 -18.28 -7.80
CA ASN A 143 17.96 -19.10 -8.05
C ASN A 143 16.68 -18.27 -8.25
N TRP A 144 16.67 -16.99 -7.88
CA TRP A 144 15.50 -16.14 -8.02
C TRP A 144 15.10 -15.96 -9.49
N LYS A 145 13.79 -16.06 -9.75
CA LYS A 145 13.17 -15.84 -11.05
C LYS A 145 12.06 -14.80 -10.89
N LEU A 146 11.95 -13.91 -11.87
CA LEU A 146 10.84 -12.97 -11.92
C LEU A 146 9.58 -13.73 -12.35
N THR A 147 8.65 -13.91 -11.41
CA THR A 147 7.33 -14.53 -11.65
C THR A 147 6.26 -13.49 -11.38
N LEU A 148 5.36 -13.29 -12.33
CA LEU A 148 4.29 -12.29 -12.25
C LEU A 148 2.93 -12.98 -12.28
N GLU A 149 1.96 -12.44 -11.54
CA GLU A 149 0.56 -12.90 -11.59
C GLU A 149 -0.14 -12.52 -12.91
N SER A 150 0.40 -11.53 -13.63
CA SER A 150 -0.12 -11.03 -14.90
C SER A 150 0.97 -10.31 -15.68
N GLU A 151 1.07 -10.64 -16.97
CA GLU A 151 2.00 -10.03 -17.93
C GLU A 151 1.46 -8.70 -18.51
N GLU A 152 0.15 -8.43 -18.38
CA GLU A 152 -0.48 -7.17 -18.82
C GLU A 152 -0.01 -5.96 -17.99
N GLY A 153 0.43 -6.23 -16.75
CA GLY A 153 0.97 -5.24 -15.83
C GLY A 153 -0.06 -4.25 -15.28
N LYS A 154 0.27 -3.60 -14.15
CA LYS A 154 -0.61 -2.64 -13.44
C LYS A 154 -1.99 -3.18 -13.05
N THR A 155 -2.12 -4.50 -12.96
CA THR A 155 -3.35 -5.23 -12.66
C THR A 155 -3.44 -5.51 -11.16
N LEU A 156 -4.64 -5.43 -10.57
CA LEU A 156 -4.83 -5.75 -9.15
C LEU A 156 -4.48 -7.23 -8.88
N THR A 157 -3.59 -7.45 -7.92
CA THR A 157 -3.13 -8.79 -7.51
C THR A 157 -4.14 -9.49 -6.61
N ARG A 158 -3.94 -10.77 -6.35
CA ARG A 158 -4.70 -11.48 -5.31
C ARG A 158 -4.53 -10.84 -3.93
N GLU A 159 -3.31 -10.44 -3.57
CA GLU A 159 -3.04 -9.69 -2.33
C GLU A 159 -3.85 -8.39 -2.28
N GLY A 160 -3.87 -7.62 -3.37
CA GLY A 160 -4.64 -6.37 -3.44
C GLY A 160 -6.15 -6.56 -3.29
N LYS A 161 -6.70 -7.68 -3.79
CA LYS A 161 -8.11 -8.04 -3.59
C LYS A 161 -8.41 -8.32 -2.12
N ASP A 162 -7.55 -9.11 -1.48
CA ASP A 162 -7.68 -9.46 -0.05
C ASP A 162 -7.52 -8.23 0.85
N GLU A 163 -6.61 -7.32 0.51
CA GLU A 163 -6.43 -6.05 1.21
C GLU A 163 -7.70 -5.21 1.21
N MET A 164 -8.37 -5.09 0.05
CA MET A 164 -9.61 -4.31 -0.09
C MET A 164 -10.79 -4.94 0.62
N PHE A 165 -10.92 -6.26 0.50
CA PHE A 165 -11.95 -6.99 1.22
C PHE A 165 -11.79 -6.85 2.74
N LYS A 166 -10.58 -7.08 3.26
CA LYS A 166 -10.30 -6.99 4.71
C LYS A 166 -10.39 -5.55 5.22
N LEU A 167 -9.97 -4.55 4.43
CA LEU A 167 -10.13 -3.14 4.79
C LEU A 167 -11.61 -2.81 5.00
N ALA A 168 -12.48 -3.21 4.06
CA ALA A 168 -13.91 -2.96 4.17
C ALA A 168 -14.56 -3.67 5.37
N GLN A 169 -14.13 -4.90 5.70
CA GLN A 169 -14.59 -5.57 6.91
C GLN A 169 -14.22 -4.81 8.19
N ARG A 170 -13.01 -4.24 8.26
CA ARG A 170 -12.60 -3.39 9.39
C ARG A 170 -13.46 -2.13 9.47
N TYR A 171 -13.75 -1.48 8.34
CA TYR A 171 -14.68 -0.36 8.30
C TYR A 171 -16.06 -0.76 8.83
N GLN A 172 -16.60 -1.89 8.38
CA GLN A 172 -17.90 -2.38 8.80
C GLN A 172 -17.99 -2.64 10.32
N ARG A 173 -16.91 -3.15 10.93
CA ARG A 173 -16.83 -3.40 12.38
C ARG A 173 -16.61 -2.13 13.18
N ARG A 174 -15.82 -1.20 12.64
CA ARG A 174 -15.50 0.08 13.28
C ARG A 174 -16.65 1.08 13.26
N TYR A 175 -17.51 1.02 12.25
CA TYR A 175 -18.61 1.97 12.08
C TYR A 175 -19.96 1.28 11.82
N PRO A 176 -20.42 0.40 12.73
CA PRO A 176 -21.62 -0.39 12.51
C PRO A 176 -22.89 0.47 12.39
N ASP A 177 -22.93 1.62 13.07
CA ASP A 177 -24.09 2.51 13.09
C ASP A 177 -24.21 3.38 11.82
N LEU A 178 -23.08 3.64 11.15
CA LEU A 178 -23.04 4.43 9.91
C LEU A 178 -23.11 3.57 8.66
N LEU A 179 -22.50 2.38 8.70
CA LEU A 179 -22.38 1.50 7.56
C LEU A 179 -23.43 0.41 7.67
N SER A 180 -24.61 0.64 7.08
CA SER A 180 -25.62 -0.41 6.94
C SER A 180 -25.06 -1.63 6.19
N ARG A 181 -25.42 -2.84 6.63
CA ARG A 181 -25.07 -4.09 5.93
C ARG A 181 -25.85 -4.30 4.64
N THR A 182 -26.84 -3.46 4.37
CA THR A 182 -27.67 -3.50 3.17
C THR A 182 -27.37 -2.27 2.33
N TYR A 183 -27.07 -2.50 1.06
CA TYR A 183 -26.79 -1.43 0.11
C TYR A 183 -28.06 -0.63 -0.21
N SER A 184 -27.91 0.69 -0.30
CA SER A 184 -28.88 1.62 -0.85
C SER A 184 -28.15 2.77 -1.55
N ASN A 185 -28.64 3.17 -2.73
CA ASN A 185 -28.13 4.31 -3.48
C ASN A 185 -28.38 5.67 -2.80
N SER A 186 -29.31 5.73 -1.84
CA SER A 186 -29.53 6.94 -1.02
C SER A 186 -28.53 7.08 0.14
N THR A 187 -27.81 6.01 0.48
CA THR A 187 -26.91 5.97 1.64
C THR A 187 -25.44 5.83 1.23
N PHE A 188 -25.17 5.17 0.10
CA PHE A 188 -23.81 4.89 -0.35
C PHE A 188 -23.53 5.45 -1.73
N LEU A 189 -22.36 6.07 -1.87
CA LEU A 189 -21.78 6.45 -3.15
C LEU A 189 -20.35 5.89 -3.24
N PHE A 190 -20.14 4.95 -4.16
CA PHE A 190 -18.81 4.43 -4.48
C PHE A 190 -18.41 4.92 -5.86
N LYS A 191 -17.21 5.46 -6.00
CA LYS A 191 -16.69 5.97 -7.28
C LYS A 191 -15.24 5.56 -7.45
N PHE A 192 -14.83 5.25 -8.68
CA PHE A 192 -13.46 4.86 -9.02
C PHE A 192 -13.02 5.47 -10.36
N THR A 193 -11.71 5.60 -10.58
CA THR A 193 -11.15 6.02 -11.86
C THR A 193 -11.21 4.90 -12.90
N LEU A 194 -11.21 5.23 -14.20
CA LEU A 194 -11.25 4.25 -15.30
C LEU A 194 -9.95 3.43 -15.45
N THR A 195 -9.64 2.59 -14.45
CA THR A 195 -8.54 1.61 -14.52
C THR A 195 -8.96 0.30 -13.86
N GLN A 196 -8.50 -0.82 -14.40
CA GLN A 196 -8.83 -2.16 -13.90
C GLN A 196 -8.58 -2.28 -12.39
N ARG A 197 -7.43 -1.78 -11.90
CA ARG A 197 -7.06 -1.91 -10.49
C ARG A 197 -7.96 -1.15 -9.54
N THR A 198 -8.48 0.01 -9.95
CA THR A 198 -9.38 0.83 -9.11
C THR A 198 -10.80 0.30 -9.15
N GLU A 199 -11.26 -0.16 -10.31
CA GLU A 199 -12.54 -0.86 -10.45
C GLU A 199 -12.58 -2.13 -9.59
N GLN A 200 -11.58 -3.01 -9.73
CA GLN A 200 -11.51 -4.24 -8.95
C GLN A 200 -11.37 -3.92 -7.46
N SER A 201 -10.59 -2.91 -7.07
CA SER A 201 -10.49 -2.52 -5.67
C SER A 201 -11.85 -2.10 -5.11
N ALA A 202 -12.62 -1.32 -5.86
CA ALA A 202 -13.97 -0.92 -5.46
C ALA A 202 -14.91 -2.13 -5.31
N LYS A 203 -14.87 -3.09 -6.25
CA LYS A 203 -15.66 -4.33 -6.20
C LYS A 203 -15.32 -5.20 -4.99
N PHE A 204 -14.04 -5.38 -4.69
CA PHE A 204 -13.61 -6.19 -3.54
C PHE A 204 -13.85 -5.47 -2.20
N PHE A 205 -13.74 -4.14 -2.18
CA PHE A 205 -14.14 -3.34 -1.02
C PHE A 205 -15.63 -3.50 -0.72
N THR A 206 -16.50 -3.32 -1.72
CA THR A 206 -17.96 -3.46 -1.50
C THR A 206 -18.37 -4.90 -1.19
N ALA A 207 -17.67 -5.90 -1.72
CA ALA A 207 -17.81 -7.29 -1.32
C ALA A 207 -17.44 -7.54 0.15
N GLY A 208 -16.41 -6.86 0.67
CA GLY A 208 -16.04 -6.93 2.08
C GLY A 208 -17.04 -6.20 3.00
N LEU A 209 -17.66 -5.13 2.51
CA LEU A 209 -18.60 -4.31 3.26
C LEU A 209 -19.99 -4.97 3.40
N PHE A 210 -20.55 -5.43 2.27
CA PHE A 210 -21.92 -5.97 2.21
C PHE A 210 -21.99 -7.51 2.18
N GLY A 211 -20.84 -8.16 1.96
CA GLY A 211 -20.77 -9.58 1.65
C GLY A 211 -20.80 -9.86 0.15
N LYS A 212 -20.19 -10.98 -0.27
CA LYS A 212 -20.01 -11.34 -1.68
C LYS A 212 -21.33 -11.42 -2.45
N GLU A 213 -22.34 -12.08 -1.88
CA GLU A 213 -23.64 -12.28 -2.54
C GLU A 213 -24.39 -10.95 -2.77
N ARG A 214 -24.35 -10.04 -1.79
CA ARG A 214 -25.06 -8.76 -1.85
C ARG A 214 -24.34 -7.70 -2.66
N SER A 215 -23.01 -7.81 -2.78
CA SER A 215 -22.21 -6.81 -3.50
C SER A 215 -22.55 -6.67 -4.99
N GLY A 216 -23.21 -7.66 -5.60
CA GLY A 216 -23.72 -7.56 -6.97
C GLY A 216 -24.82 -6.50 -7.16
N GLN A 217 -25.45 -6.04 -6.08
CA GLN A 217 -26.49 -5.01 -6.11
C GLN A 217 -25.91 -3.58 -6.03
N VAL A 218 -24.60 -3.46 -5.79
CA VAL A 218 -23.95 -2.15 -5.64
C VAL A 218 -23.84 -1.50 -7.02
N TRP A 219 -24.49 -0.34 -7.15
CA TRP A 219 -24.37 0.48 -8.34
C TRP A 219 -23.13 1.37 -8.24
N PHE A 220 -22.42 1.49 -9.34
CA PHE A 220 -21.30 2.41 -9.51
C PHE A 220 -21.64 3.40 -10.63
N PRO A 221 -21.36 4.70 -10.45
CA PRO A 221 -21.42 5.66 -11.54
C PRO A 221 -20.38 5.30 -12.60
N GLU A 222 -20.63 5.76 -13.83
CA GLU A 222 -19.68 5.59 -14.93
C GLU A 222 -18.29 6.15 -14.56
N ALA A 223 -17.26 5.36 -14.78
CA ALA A 223 -15.90 5.73 -14.45
C ALA A 223 -15.32 6.64 -15.54
N LEU A 224 -14.82 7.80 -15.15
CA LEU A 224 -14.26 8.78 -16.07
C LEU A 224 -12.73 8.62 -16.17
N ASP A 225 -12.18 8.71 -17.38
CA ASP A 225 -10.72 8.74 -17.56
C ASP A 225 -10.11 10.02 -16.97
N LYS A 226 -10.72 11.18 -17.25
CA LYS A 226 -10.33 12.49 -16.73
C LYS A 226 -11.27 12.91 -15.60
N ASP A 227 -11.27 12.12 -14.53
CA ASP A 227 -12.15 12.39 -13.39
C ASP A 227 -11.74 13.68 -12.66
N PRO A 228 -12.62 14.69 -12.56
CA PRO A 228 -12.27 15.98 -11.97
C PRO A 228 -12.11 15.92 -10.45
N ILE A 229 -12.55 14.83 -9.80
CA ILE A 229 -12.45 14.63 -8.34
C ILE A 229 -11.31 13.66 -8.02
N LEU A 230 -11.26 12.53 -8.71
CA LEU A 230 -10.29 11.46 -8.42
C LEU A 230 -8.95 11.61 -9.17
N ARG A 231 -8.90 12.48 -10.20
CA ARG A 231 -7.69 12.80 -10.96
C ARG A 231 -7.55 14.30 -11.16
N MET A 232 -7.72 15.05 -10.08
CA MET A 232 -7.53 16.50 -10.09
C MET A 232 -6.11 16.83 -10.58
N LYS A 233 -6.01 17.73 -11.56
CA LYS A 233 -4.76 18.43 -11.82
C LYS A 233 -4.81 19.68 -10.96
N LEU A 234 -3.86 19.82 -10.05
CA LEU A 234 -3.60 21.12 -9.42
C LEU A 234 -3.23 22.06 -10.57
N ILE A 235 -4.04 23.11 -10.73
CA ILE A 235 -3.84 24.19 -11.71
C ILE A 235 -2.67 25.05 -11.23
#